data_AF-A0A7G6SE37-F1
#
_entry.id   AF-A0A7G6SE37-F1
#
_cell.length_a   1.000
_cell.length_b   1.000
_cell.length_c   1.000
_cell.angle_alpha   90.00
_cell.angle_beta   90.00
_cell.angle_gamma   90.00
#
_symmetry.space_group_name_H-M   'P 1'
#
loop_
_entity.id
_entity.type
_entity.pdbx_description
1 polymer ?
#
loop_
_entity_poly.entity_id
_entity_poly.type
_entity_poly.pdbx_seq_one_letter_code
_entity_poly.pdbx_strand_id
1 'polypeptide(L)'
;MKRLEFLGDSLVRLRDFPETIRREIGVQLHKVQLGLEPSDWKPMATIGTGVGEIRVRDHQGAFRVLYVVKLAETIYVLHAFQKKTQKTIKRDLDIAALRLRQIQE
;
A
#
# COMPACT_ATOMS: atom_id res chain seq x y z
N MET A 1 18.30 1.74 -4.83
CA MET A 1 16.90 1.28 -4.66
C MET A 1 16.51 1.55 -3.22
N LYS A 2 15.37 2.21 -2.97
CA LYS A 2 14.88 2.50 -1.62
C LYS A 2 14.51 1.21 -0.89
N ARG A 3 14.68 1.21 0.43
CA ARG A 3 14.28 0.08 1.27
C ARG A 3 12.75 -0.04 1.28
N LEU A 4 12.25 -1.27 1.33
CA LEU A 4 10.82 -1.56 1.46
C LEU A 4 10.59 -2.29 2.78
N GLU A 5 9.80 -1.69 3.65
CA GLU A 5 9.45 -2.25 4.96
C GLU A 5 7.94 -2.42 5.10
N PHE A 6 7.52 -3.52 5.72
CA PHE A 6 6.11 -3.85 5.89
C PHE A 6 5.73 -3.71 7.36
N LEU A 7 4.70 -2.91 7.65
CA LEU A 7 4.24 -2.68 9.01
C LEU A 7 3.10 -3.62 9.41
N GLY A 8 3.17 -4.13 10.64
CA GLY A 8 2.18 -5.02 11.22
C GLY A 8 1.95 -6.26 10.35
N ASP A 9 0.68 -6.55 10.02
CA ASP A 9 0.31 -7.71 9.21
C ASP A 9 0.33 -7.45 7.70
N SER A 10 0.82 -6.30 7.23
CA SER A 10 0.66 -5.90 5.83
C SER A 10 1.32 -6.87 4.84
N LEU A 11 2.47 -7.46 5.19
CA LEU A 11 3.12 -8.48 4.38
C LEU A 11 2.32 -9.80 4.34
N VAL A 12 1.74 -10.20 5.47
CA VAL A 12 0.92 -11.42 5.57
C VAL A 12 -0.32 -11.26 4.68
N ARG A 13 -1.03 -10.13 4.81
CA ARG A 13 -2.20 -9.81 3.97
C ARG A 13 -1.88 -9.77 2.48
N LEU A 14 -0.73 -9.20 2.11
CA LEU A 14 -0.28 -9.17 0.73
C LEU A 14 0.08 -10.57 0.20
N ARG A 15 0.59 -11.45 1.06
CA ARG A 15 0.89 -12.84 0.70
C ARG A 15 -0.37 -13.68 0.48
N ASP A 16 -1.47 -13.34 1.15
CA ASP A 16 -2.80 -13.97 0.99
C ASP A 16 -3.50 -13.57 -0.31
N PHE A 17 -2.99 -12.59 -1.05
CA PHE A 17 -3.55 -12.22 -2.34
C PHE A 17 -3.32 -13.31 -3.40
N PRO A 18 -4.20 -13.40 -4.42
CA PRO A 18 -3.94 -14.25 -5.57
C PRO A 18 -2.58 -13.97 -6.20
N GLU A 19 -1.96 -15.01 -6.77
CA GLU A 19 -0.58 -14.91 -7.26
C GLU A 19 -0.38 -13.80 -8.30
N THR A 20 -1.32 -13.66 -9.24
CA THR A 20 -1.31 -12.62 -10.28
C THR A 20 -1.30 -11.22 -9.68
N ILE A 21 -2.16 -10.99 -8.69
CA ILE A 21 -2.26 -9.73 -7.95
C ILE A 21 -0.99 -9.45 -7.16
N ARG A 22 -0.46 -10.45 -6.46
CA ARG A 22 0.75 -10.32 -5.65
C ARG A 22 1.97 -9.98 -6.51
N ARG A 23 2.10 -10.61 -7.68
CA ARG A 23 3.15 -10.29 -8.68
C ARG A 23 3.03 -8.85 -9.17
N GLU A 24 1.83 -8.45 -9.58
CA GLU A 24 1.58 -7.10 -10.08
C GLU A 24 1.90 -6.04 -9.03
N ILE A 25 1.41 -6.21 -7.81
CA ILE A 25 1.72 -5.31 -6.69
C ILE A 25 3.23 -5.28 -6.40
N GLY A 26 3.91 -6.42 -6.48
CA GLY A 26 5.37 -6.49 -6.35
C GLY A 26 6.09 -5.62 -7.39
N VAL A 27 5.65 -5.67 -8.66
CA VAL A 27 6.17 -4.79 -9.72
C VAL A 27 5.91 -3.33 -9.40
N GLN A 28 4.71 -2.99 -8.93
CA GLN A 28 4.36 -1.61 -8.58
C GLN A 28 5.18 -1.09 -7.38
N LEU A 29 5.36 -1.89 -6.33
CA LEU A 29 6.23 -1.52 -5.20
C LEU A 29 7.69 -1.37 -5.64
N HIS A 30 8.17 -2.25 -6.54
CA HIS A 30 9.52 -2.14 -7.10
C HIS A 30 9.73 -0.81 -7.86
N LYS A 31 8.74 -0.36 -8.65
CA LYS A 31 8.78 0.98 -9.26
C LYS A 31 8.95 2.09 -8.23
N VAL A 32 8.17 2.05 -7.14
CA VAL A 32 8.31 3.02 -6.04
C VAL A 32 9.71 2.96 -5.43
N GLN A 33 10.28 1.77 -5.26
CA GLN A 33 11.66 1.60 -4.77
C GLN A 33 12.71 2.22 -5.71
N LEU A 34 12.42 2.33 -6.99
CA LEU A 34 13.26 3.02 -7.99
C LEU A 34 12.97 4.53 -8.08
N GLY A 35 12.01 5.04 -7.31
CA GLY A 35 11.57 6.45 -7.39
C GLY A 35 10.61 6.73 -8.53
N LEU A 36 10.07 5.69 -9.17
CA LEU A 36 9.06 5.79 -10.22
C LEU A 36 7.65 5.72 -9.61
N GLU A 37 6.68 6.26 -10.33
CA GLU A 37 5.29 6.15 -9.94
C GLU A 37 4.70 4.78 -10.32
N PRO A 38 3.78 4.23 -9.50
CA PRO A 38 2.99 3.08 -9.89
C PRO A 38 2.10 3.41 -11.11
N SER A 39 1.65 2.38 -11.83
CA SER A 39 0.80 2.55 -13.01
C SER A 39 -0.62 3.00 -12.69
N ASP A 40 -1.23 2.44 -11.63
CA ASP A 40 -2.56 2.85 -11.15
C ASP A 40 -2.49 3.10 -9.65
N TRP A 41 -2.51 4.38 -9.28
CA TRP A 41 -2.47 4.81 -7.89
C TRP A 41 -3.24 6.11 -7.66
N LYS A 42 -3.41 6.48 -6.40
CA LYS A 42 -3.86 7.82 -6.01
C LYS A 42 -3.29 8.26 -4.67
N PRO A 43 -3.15 9.58 -4.42
CA PRO A 43 -2.83 10.09 -3.10
C PRO A 43 -3.97 9.83 -2.10
N MET A 44 -3.59 9.61 -0.83
CA MET A 44 -4.49 9.34 0.29
C MET A 44 -4.30 10.35 1.42
N ALA A 45 -4.56 11.61 1.13
CA ALA A 45 -4.43 12.72 2.08
C ALA A 45 -5.29 12.56 3.35
N THR A 46 -6.35 11.77 3.29
CA THR A 46 -7.18 11.43 4.46
C THR A 46 -6.47 10.57 5.50
N ILE A 47 -5.37 9.89 5.13
CA ILE A 47 -4.54 9.09 6.04
C ILE A 47 -3.36 9.92 6.52
N GLY A 48 -2.69 10.62 5.59
CA GLY A 48 -1.59 11.53 5.89
C GLY A 48 -0.86 12.00 4.64
N THR A 49 -0.04 13.04 4.81
CA THR A 49 0.78 13.60 3.73
C THR A 49 1.76 12.55 3.19
N GLY A 50 1.83 12.43 1.86
CA GLY A 50 2.75 11.49 1.19
C GLY A 50 2.27 10.03 1.17
N VAL A 51 1.09 9.72 1.70
CA VAL A 51 0.50 8.38 1.59
C VAL A 51 -0.09 8.17 0.20
N GLY A 52 0.26 7.07 -0.45
CA GLY A 52 -0.29 6.63 -1.72
C GLY A 52 -1.06 5.31 -1.60
N GLU A 53 -2.03 5.10 -2.49
CA GLU A 53 -2.75 3.83 -2.67
C GLU A 53 -2.44 3.25 -4.04
N ILE A 54 -1.75 2.11 -4.10
CA ILE A 54 -1.64 1.29 -5.33
C ILE A 54 -2.96 0.54 -5.52
N ARG A 55 -3.47 0.55 -6.76
CA ARG A 55 -4.73 -0.07 -7.13
C ARG A 55 -4.49 -1.15 -8.18
N VAL A 56 -4.78 -2.39 -7.82
CA VAL A 56 -4.78 -3.52 -8.77
C VAL A 56 -6.17 -4.13 -8.81
N ARG A 57 -6.62 -4.56 -9.98
CA ARG A 57 -7.92 -5.22 -10.16
C ARG A 57 -7.80 -6.32 -11.20
N ASP A 58 -8.47 -7.43 -10.94
CA ASP A 58 -8.67 -8.50 -11.91
C ASP A 58 -10.07 -9.12 -11.74
N HIS A 59 -10.30 -10.27 -12.35
CA HIS A 59 -11.53 -11.02 -12.22
C HIS A 59 -11.81 -11.55 -10.79
N GLN A 60 -10.79 -11.60 -9.92
CA GLN A 60 -10.90 -12.03 -8.52
C GLN A 60 -11.19 -10.85 -7.57
N GLY A 61 -11.16 -9.62 -8.08
CA GLY A 61 -11.63 -8.43 -7.37
C GLY A 61 -10.66 -7.27 -7.43
N ALA A 62 -10.82 -6.34 -6.48
CA ALA A 62 -10.01 -5.14 -6.37
C ALA A 62 -9.12 -5.20 -5.13
N PHE A 63 -7.82 -5.01 -5.31
CA PHE A 63 -6.81 -5.12 -4.26
C PHE A 63 -6.05 -3.81 -4.13
N ARG A 64 -5.79 -3.41 -2.89
CA ARG A 64 -5.23 -2.11 -2.56
C ARG A 64 -4.06 -2.25 -1.61
N VAL A 65 -3.02 -1.45 -1.85
CA VAL A 65 -1.85 -1.35 -0.97
C VAL A 65 -1.60 0.11 -0.65
N LEU A 66 -1.63 0.43 0.64
CA LEU A 66 -1.35 1.75 1.18
C LEU A 66 0.12 1.82 1.59
N TYR A 67 0.83 2.84 1.11
CA TYR A 67 2.25 3.02 1.38
C TYR A 67 2.59 4.50 1.59
N VAL A 68 3.74 4.77 2.20
CA VAL A 68 4.29 6.12 2.37
C VAL A 68 5.80 6.10 2.14
N VAL A 69 6.34 7.21 1.64
CA VAL A 69 7.78 7.41 1.45
C VAL A 69 8.28 8.40 2.50
N LYS A 70 9.13 7.98 3.45
CA LYS A 70 9.74 8.86 4.46
C LYS A 70 11.19 9.17 4.07
N LEU A 71 11.55 10.46 4.09
CA LEU A 71 12.93 10.98 4.00
C LEU A 71 13.81 10.22 3.00
N ALA A 72 13.35 10.15 1.74
CA ALA A 72 14.05 9.63 0.56
C ALA A 72 14.56 8.15 0.58
N GLU A 73 14.62 7.46 1.71
CA GLU A 73 15.34 6.18 1.80
C GLU A 73 14.46 4.95 2.01
N THR A 74 13.32 5.09 2.70
CA THR A 74 12.47 3.94 3.06
C THR A 74 11.02 4.14 2.65
N ILE A 75 10.46 3.11 2.03
CA ILE A 75 9.05 2.97 1.69
C ILE A 75 8.42 2.03 2.70
N TYR A 76 7.40 2.52 3.39
CA TYR A 76 6.65 1.73 4.35
C TYR A 76 5.32 1.31 3.75
N VAL A 77 5.06 0.00 3.72
CA VAL A 77 3.75 -0.56 3.39
C VAL A 77 2.92 -0.60 4.66
N LEU A 78 1.96 0.31 4.74
CA LEU A 78 1.08 0.50 5.89
C LEU A 78 0.04 -0.61 5.96
N HIS A 79 -0.63 -0.90 4.83
CA HIS A 79 -1.74 -1.85 4.82
C HIS A 79 -1.98 -2.44 3.44
N ALA A 80 -2.48 -3.68 3.40
CA ALA A 80 -2.88 -4.37 2.18
C ALA A 80 -4.24 -5.04 2.42
N PHE A 81 -5.19 -4.82 1.51
CA PHE A 81 -6.55 -5.35 1.64
C PHE A 81 -7.22 -5.60 0.28
N GLN A 82 -8.18 -6.54 0.26
CA GLN A 82 -9.11 -6.71 -0.84
C GLN A 82 -10.34 -5.83 -0.59
N LYS A 83 -10.61 -4.92 -1.51
CA LYS A 83 -11.73 -3.99 -1.44
C LYS A 83 -13.02 -4.69 -1.89
N LYS A 84 -13.98 -4.80 -0.97
CA LYS A 84 -15.30 -5.42 -1.21
C LYS A 84 -16.41 -4.40 -1.55
N THR A 85 -16.12 -3.11 -1.38
CA THR A 85 -17.08 -2.00 -1.50
C THR A 85 -16.55 -0.88 -2.39
N GLN A 86 -17.41 0.05 -2.82
CA GLN A 86 -16.98 1.18 -3.67
C GLN A 86 -16.11 2.20 -2.94
N LYS A 87 -16.27 2.37 -1.63
CA LYS A 87 -15.38 3.18 -0.78
C LYS A 87 -14.48 2.27 0.05
N THR A 88 -13.25 2.72 0.32
CA THR A 88 -12.40 2.08 1.33
C THR A 88 -13.09 2.23 2.68
N ILE A 89 -13.28 1.12 3.40
CA ILE A 89 -14.01 1.14 4.66
C ILE A 89 -13.17 1.83 5.73
N LYS A 90 -13.84 2.49 6.68
CA LYS A 90 -13.20 3.27 7.74
C LYS A 90 -12.09 2.47 8.46
N ARG A 91 -12.34 1.18 8.71
CA ARG A 91 -11.39 0.26 9.35
C ARG A 91 -10.03 0.20 8.65
N ASP A 92 -9.99 0.11 7.32
CA ASP A 92 -8.73 0.01 6.57
C ASP A 92 -7.95 1.33 6.63
N LEU A 93 -8.67 2.47 6.61
CA LEU A 93 -8.09 3.80 6.79
C LEU A 93 -7.51 3.96 8.20
N ASP A 94 -8.25 3.52 9.22
CA ASP A 94 -7.84 3.62 10.62
C ASP A 94 -6.58 2.79 10.89
N ILE A 95 -6.48 1.57 10.34
CA ILE A 95 -5.29 0.71 10.45
C ILE A 95 -4.07 1.40 9.82
N ALA A 96 -4.22 1.95 8.61
CA ALA A 96 -3.14 2.63 7.92
C ALA A 96 -2.71 3.91 8.66
N ALA A 97 -3.66 4.70 9.19
CA ALA A 97 -3.38 5.90 9.95
C ALA A 97 -2.65 5.59 11.28
N LEU A 98 -3.05 4.52 11.97
CA LEU A 98 -2.37 4.05 13.17
C LEU A 98 -0.91 3.67 12.88
N ARG A 99 -0.68 2.90 11.82
CA ARG A 99 0.67 2.47 11.43
C ARG A 99 1.54 3.63 10.92
N LEU A 100 0.94 4.62 10.29
CA LEU A 100 1.65 5.84 9.90
C LEU A 100 2.20 6.58 11.14
N ARG A 101 1.41 6.67 12.22
CA ARG A 101 1.85 7.32 13.47
C ARG A 101 3.05 6.60 14.11
N GLN A 102 3.06 5.26 14.07
CA GLN A 102 4.16 4.44 14.62
C GLN A 102 5.54 4.73 14.01
N ILE A 103 5.59 5.30 12.81
CA ILE A 103 6.84 5.65 12.12
C ILE A 103 7.08 7.15 12.04
N GLN A 104 6.22 7.97 12.63
CA GLN A 104 6.35 9.44 12.68
C GLN A 104 6.83 9.94 14.04
N GLU A 105 6.63 9.14 15.08
CA GLU A 105 7.32 9.24 16.38
C GLU A 105 8.79 8.82 16.24
#